data_AF-A8PST3-F1
#
_entry.id   AF-A8PST3-F1
#
_cell.length_a   1.000
_cell.length_b   1.000
_cell.length_c   1.000
_cell.angle_alpha   90.00
_cell.angle_beta   90.00
_cell.angle_gamma   90.00
#
_symmetry.space_group_name_H-M   'P 1'
#
loop_
_entity.id
_entity.type
_entity.pdbx_description
1 polymer ?
#
loop_
_entity_poly.entity_id
_entity_poly.type
_entity_poly.pdbx_seq_one_letter_code
_entity_poly.pdbx_strand_id
1 'polypeptide(L)'
;MPHLIYFWVSLVALCVAPFLFNPHQFAFSDFIIDYREFLRWMGRGNSRSHANSWIGYCRLSRTRITGYKKKRLGHPSEKLVADLPRASLRTIIFHEILAPIMLAVIFAVAYAYVKSFPAPGLTFEDDQFQGGISRLAIIVLVPIAWNAVVLLTLFFVSLFFGPSLHNCCAKFGSVIAGVAHALAVAGLIATLEFFWYIEYWNTANTVLGIIAMIAIQRAIFKVLTSVVISREFKHDETNRAWWTGRWYGRGLGGHAFSQPLREFIVKIIEMSMFTADFITAHLLMFALSIPLVVPFIDMIHSISLFWLRPSKQIHAPIYSLRQRAQRRSIVLRYSMVFLFAWIVFLALILVPVIVQATAYSNGDKKDLCHFCRTL
;
A
#
# COMPACT_ATOMS: atom_id res chain seq x y z
N MET A 1 -31.38 2.67 -11.92
CA MET A 1 -30.83 1.39 -11.43
C MET A 1 -30.71 1.42 -9.90
N PRO A 2 -31.74 1.00 -9.15
CA PRO A 2 -31.73 1.07 -7.68
C PRO A 2 -30.69 0.17 -7.00
N HIS A 3 -30.27 -0.93 -7.64
CA HIS A 3 -29.23 -1.84 -7.11
C HIS A 3 -27.85 -1.18 -6.95
N LEU A 4 -27.51 -0.19 -7.79
CA LEU A 4 -26.26 0.57 -7.65
C LEU A 4 -26.26 1.42 -6.38
N ILE A 5 -27.42 1.96 -5.99
CA ILE A 5 -27.55 2.75 -4.77
C ILE A 5 -27.27 1.87 -3.54
N TYR A 6 -27.86 0.68 -3.48
CA TYR A 6 -27.59 -0.27 -2.39
C TYR A 6 -26.12 -0.70 -2.33
N PHE A 7 -25.50 -0.94 -3.49
CA PHE A 7 -24.06 -1.25 -3.57
C PHE A 7 -23.21 -0.14 -2.94
N TRP A 8 -23.45 1.13 -3.32
CA TRP A 8 -22.72 2.26 -2.77
C TRP A 8 -22.99 2.48 -1.29
N VAL A 9 -24.23 2.31 -0.84
CA VAL A 9 -24.58 2.42 0.59
C VAL A 9 -23.84 1.36 1.41
N SER A 10 -23.83 0.09 0.96
CA SER A 10 -23.10 -0.97 1.65
C SER A 10 -21.59 -0.74 1.66
N LEU A 11 -21.02 -0.27 0.55
CA LEU A 11 -19.59 0.04 0.45
C LEU A 11 -19.20 1.17 1.41
N VAL A 12 -19.95 2.28 1.40
CA VAL A 12 -19.72 3.41 2.31
C VAL A 12 -19.89 2.97 3.76
N ALA A 13 -20.90 2.16 4.07
CA ALA A 13 -21.11 1.63 5.43
C ALA A 13 -19.90 0.80 5.91
N LEU A 14 -19.32 -0.05 5.06
CA LEU A 14 -18.14 -0.85 5.41
C LEU A 14 -16.89 0.03 5.62
N CYS A 15 -16.71 1.08 4.84
CA CYS A 15 -15.59 2.01 4.99
C CYS A 15 -15.73 2.88 6.25
N VAL A 16 -16.96 3.29 6.59
CA VAL A 16 -17.23 4.22 7.69
C VAL A 16 -17.36 3.48 9.03
N ALA A 17 -17.87 2.25 9.07
CA ALA A 17 -18.16 1.53 10.30
C ALA A 17 -17.00 1.46 11.30
N PRO A 18 -15.74 1.11 10.93
CA PRO A 18 -14.63 1.07 11.87
C PRO A 18 -14.35 2.40 12.57
N PHE A 19 -14.75 3.52 11.95
CA PHE A 19 -14.50 4.88 12.42
C PHE A 19 -15.71 5.47 13.13
N LEU A 20 -16.92 5.17 12.66
CA LEU A 20 -18.17 5.53 13.34
C LEU A 20 -18.20 4.92 14.75
N PHE A 21 -17.77 3.68 14.93
CA PHE A 21 -17.76 3.09 16.27
C PHE A 21 -16.54 3.49 17.12
N ASN A 22 -15.68 4.40 16.62
CA ASN A 22 -14.58 4.96 17.38
C ASN A 22 -14.92 6.39 17.86
N PRO A 23 -15.07 6.62 19.18
CA PRO A 23 -15.54 7.89 19.72
C PRO A 23 -14.58 9.06 19.49
N HIS A 24 -13.30 8.81 19.21
CA HIS A 24 -12.28 9.85 19.10
C HIS A 24 -11.97 10.27 17.65
N GLN A 25 -12.48 9.57 16.65
CA GLN A 25 -12.08 9.77 15.24
C GLN A 25 -12.60 11.06 14.60
N PHE A 26 -13.68 11.66 15.15
CA PHE A 26 -14.31 12.84 14.55
C PHE A 26 -13.78 14.19 15.08
N ALA A 27 -12.84 14.18 16.02
CA ALA A 27 -12.15 15.38 16.46
C ALA A 27 -10.95 15.68 15.54
N PHE A 28 -10.97 16.84 14.85
CA PHE A 28 -9.92 17.20 13.87
C PHE A 28 -8.49 17.10 14.44
N SER A 29 -8.29 17.56 15.68
CA SER A 29 -6.96 17.53 16.30
C SER A 29 -6.46 16.10 16.56
N ASP A 30 -7.36 15.19 16.94
CA ASP A 30 -7.03 13.78 17.18
C ASP A 30 -6.83 13.03 15.86
N PHE A 31 -7.69 13.30 14.85
CA PHE A 31 -7.53 12.77 13.50
C PHE A 31 -6.14 13.07 12.90
N ILE A 32 -5.65 14.31 13.02
CA ILE A 32 -4.32 14.68 12.49
C ILE A 32 -3.19 14.02 13.32
N ILE A 33 -3.38 13.82 14.62
CA ILE A 33 -2.42 13.11 15.46
C ILE A 33 -2.36 11.62 15.08
N ASP A 34 -3.50 11.02 14.76
CA ASP A 34 -3.60 9.65 14.25
C ASP A 34 -2.95 9.52 12.88
N TYR A 35 -3.15 10.49 11.98
CA TYR A 35 -2.46 10.54 10.68
C TYR A 35 -0.93 10.55 10.84
N ARG A 36 -0.41 11.34 11.79
CA ARG A 36 1.01 11.31 12.13
C ARG A 36 1.46 9.94 12.62
N GLU A 37 0.68 9.30 13.49
CA GLU A 37 1.06 8.01 14.04
C GLU A 37 1.00 6.91 12.98
N PHE A 38 0.06 6.97 12.04
CA PHE A 38 0.02 6.17 10.83
C PHE A 38 1.31 6.32 9.99
N LEU A 39 1.70 7.55 9.64
CA LEU A 39 2.94 7.78 8.87
C LEU A 39 4.18 7.21 9.57
N ARG A 40 4.22 7.32 10.90
CA ARG A 40 5.32 6.74 11.69
C ARG A 40 5.24 5.23 11.77
N TRP A 41 4.06 4.66 11.87
CA TRP A 41 3.85 3.22 11.85
C TRP A 41 4.35 2.62 10.53
N MET A 42 4.08 3.29 9.40
CA MET A 42 4.61 2.93 8.08
C MET A 42 6.14 2.99 8.01
N GLY A 43 6.77 4.01 8.63
CA GLY A 43 8.22 4.22 8.55
C GLY A 43 9.09 3.53 9.63
N ARG A 44 8.50 3.02 10.71
CA ARG A 44 9.23 2.37 11.83
C ARG A 44 9.57 0.90 11.51
N GLY A 45 10.52 0.34 12.26
CA GLY A 45 10.87 -1.09 12.19
C GLY A 45 12.02 -1.43 11.24
N ASN A 46 12.49 -0.49 10.41
CA ASN A 46 13.54 -0.78 9.41
C ASN A 46 14.98 -0.75 9.96
N SER A 47 15.28 0.12 10.94
CA SER A 47 16.63 0.19 11.57
C SER A 47 16.69 -0.42 12.98
N ARG A 48 15.59 -0.29 13.71
CA ARG A 48 15.38 -0.83 15.06
C ARG A 48 14.04 -1.53 15.09
N SER A 49 14.00 -2.73 15.66
CA SER A 49 12.77 -3.47 15.84
C SER A 49 11.80 -2.69 16.71
N HIS A 50 10.54 -2.66 16.32
CA HIS A 50 9.48 -1.94 17.01
C HIS A 50 8.19 -2.76 16.94
N ALA A 51 7.53 -2.94 18.09
CA ALA A 51 6.31 -3.74 18.18
C ALA A 51 5.21 -3.18 17.26
N ASN A 52 5.02 -1.86 17.31
CA ASN A 52 4.05 -1.16 16.48
C ASN A 52 4.74 -0.63 15.22
N SER A 53 4.93 -1.50 14.23
CA SER A 53 5.46 -1.12 12.92
C SER A 53 4.76 -1.88 11.79
N TRP A 54 4.61 -1.23 10.64
CA TRP A 54 4.01 -1.82 9.44
C TRP A 54 4.78 -3.07 9.01
N ILE A 55 6.12 -3.01 9.00
CA ILE A 55 6.96 -4.17 8.67
C ILE A 55 6.76 -5.34 9.66
N GLY A 56 6.57 -5.04 10.95
CA GLY A 56 6.23 -6.04 11.95
C GLY A 56 4.89 -6.73 11.66
N TYR A 57 3.88 -5.96 11.25
CA TYR A 57 2.58 -6.48 10.82
C TYR A 57 2.70 -7.36 9.57
N CYS A 58 3.41 -6.91 8.53
CA CYS A 58 3.62 -7.70 7.31
C CYS A 58 4.35 -9.01 7.59
N ARG A 59 5.38 -8.97 8.44
CA ARG A 59 6.10 -10.15 8.88
C ARG A 59 5.20 -11.11 9.65
N LEU A 60 4.37 -10.60 10.56
CA LEU A 60 3.40 -11.41 11.30
C LEU A 60 2.41 -12.10 10.33
N SER A 61 1.85 -11.34 9.39
CA SER A 61 0.94 -11.87 8.36
C SER A 61 1.60 -12.97 7.52
N ARG A 62 2.85 -12.76 7.08
CA ARG A 62 3.65 -13.77 6.35
C ARG A 62 3.92 -15.02 7.19
N THR A 63 4.29 -14.86 8.46
CA THR A 63 4.60 -15.99 9.35
C THR A 63 3.40 -16.90 9.60
N ARG A 64 2.17 -16.40 9.49
CA ARG A 64 0.95 -17.22 9.53
C ARG A 64 0.93 -18.27 8.41
N ILE A 65 1.52 -17.95 7.25
CA ILE A 65 1.59 -18.82 6.08
C ILE A 65 2.87 -19.69 6.14
N THR A 66 4.03 -19.05 6.28
CA THR A 66 5.33 -19.73 6.17
C THR A 66 5.73 -20.48 7.45
N GLY A 67 5.30 -20.00 8.62
CA GLY A 67 5.73 -20.47 9.93
C GLY A 67 7.15 -20.01 10.34
N TYR A 68 7.51 -20.32 11.58
CA TYR A 68 8.83 -19.99 12.17
C TYR A 68 9.85 -21.13 12.01
N LYS A 69 11.13 -20.76 11.86
CA LYS A 69 12.27 -21.67 12.07
C LYS A 69 12.37 -22.05 13.56
N LYS A 70 13.00 -23.20 13.86
CA LYS A 70 13.19 -23.68 15.25
C LYS A 70 13.85 -22.59 16.11
N LYS A 71 13.38 -22.46 17.34
CA LYS A 71 13.76 -21.42 18.31
C LYS A 71 15.25 -21.51 18.67
N ARG A 72 15.97 -20.38 18.65
CA ARG A 72 17.28 -20.22 19.30
C ARG A 72 17.12 -19.14 20.38
N LEU A 73 17.46 -19.47 21.63
CA LEU A 73 17.28 -18.59 22.78
C LEU A 73 18.21 -17.36 22.69
N GLY A 74 17.72 -16.17 23.07
CA GLY A 74 18.57 -15.02 23.42
C GLY A 74 18.29 -13.67 22.76
N HIS A 75 17.37 -13.55 21.79
CA HIS A 75 17.15 -12.28 21.08
C HIS A 75 15.96 -11.46 21.62
N PRO A 76 16.15 -10.16 21.99
CA PRO A 76 15.08 -9.31 22.53
C PRO A 76 13.87 -9.15 21.60
N SER A 77 14.09 -9.14 20.28
CA SER A 77 13.03 -9.03 19.28
C SER A 77 12.05 -10.21 19.28
N GLU A 78 12.44 -11.36 19.84
CA GLU A 78 11.58 -12.55 19.90
C GLU A 78 10.46 -12.40 20.93
N LYS A 79 10.63 -11.53 21.95
CA LYS A 79 9.58 -11.25 22.95
C LYS A 79 8.40 -10.47 22.37
N LEU A 80 8.59 -9.82 21.22
CA LEU A 80 7.57 -9.02 20.55
C LEU A 80 6.65 -9.85 19.64
N VAL A 81 6.94 -11.15 19.49
CA VAL A 81 6.25 -12.02 18.54
C VAL A 81 5.42 -13.04 19.32
N ALA A 82 4.09 -12.94 19.20
CA ALA A 82 3.19 -13.97 19.71
C ALA A 82 3.38 -15.28 18.90
N ASP A 83 3.45 -16.42 19.58
CA ASP A 83 3.53 -17.73 18.94
C ASP A 83 2.19 -18.05 18.25
N LEU A 84 2.11 -17.76 16.95
CA LEU A 84 0.94 -18.08 16.13
C LEU A 84 1.10 -19.44 15.44
N PRO A 85 0.08 -20.32 15.49
CA PRO A 85 0.11 -21.58 14.77
C PRO A 85 0.09 -21.32 13.26
N ARG A 86 0.88 -22.10 12.52
CA ARG A 86 0.91 -22.06 11.05
C ARG A 86 -0.46 -22.50 10.51
N ALA A 87 -0.92 -21.85 9.44
CA ALA A 87 -2.13 -22.25 8.74
C ALA A 87 -2.06 -23.70 8.22
N SER A 88 -3.21 -24.38 8.20
CA SER A 88 -3.31 -25.74 7.67
C SER A 88 -3.00 -25.77 6.17
N LEU A 89 -2.46 -26.88 5.68
CA LEU A 89 -2.13 -27.05 4.25
C LEU A 89 -3.36 -26.81 3.35
N ARG A 90 -4.53 -27.30 3.76
CA ARG A 90 -5.79 -27.06 3.04
C ARG A 90 -6.12 -25.57 2.97
N THR A 91 -6.01 -24.86 4.10
CA THR A 91 -6.22 -23.41 4.13
C THR A 91 -5.26 -22.68 3.19
N ILE A 92 -3.97 -23.05 3.19
CA ILE A 92 -2.98 -22.45 2.30
C ILE A 92 -3.36 -22.67 0.83
N ILE A 93 -3.66 -23.91 0.43
CA ILE A 93 -4.01 -24.22 -0.96
C ILE A 93 -5.27 -23.48 -1.41
N PHE A 94 -6.35 -23.52 -0.62
CA PHE A 94 -7.61 -22.90 -1.04
C PHE A 94 -7.61 -21.37 -0.93
N HIS A 95 -7.13 -20.80 0.18
CA HIS A 95 -7.24 -19.36 0.45
C HIS A 95 -6.04 -18.56 -0.04
N GLU A 96 -4.84 -19.13 -0.03
CA GLU A 96 -3.62 -18.41 -0.44
C GLU A 96 -3.30 -18.65 -1.92
N ILE A 97 -3.71 -19.77 -2.52
CA ILE A 97 -3.39 -20.09 -3.92
C ILE A 97 -4.63 -20.02 -4.81
N LEU A 98 -5.61 -20.90 -4.60
CA LEU A 98 -6.71 -21.07 -5.55
C LEU A 98 -7.62 -19.84 -5.63
N ALA A 99 -8.11 -19.33 -4.50
CA ALA A 99 -9.05 -18.20 -4.51
C ALA A 99 -8.47 -16.91 -5.15
N PRO A 100 -7.22 -16.48 -4.83
CA PRO A 100 -6.60 -15.34 -5.52
C PRO A 100 -6.43 -15.57 -7.03
N ILE A 101 -6.02 -16.78 -7.45
CA ILE A 101 -5.86 -17.12 -8.88
C ILE A 101 -7.20 -17.05 -9.61
N MET A 102 -8.26 -17.63 -9.04
CA MET A 102 -9.59 -17.58 -9.65
C MET A 102 -10.07 -16.13 -9.83
N LEU A 103 -9.87 -15.28 -8.82
CA LEU A 103 -10.22 -13.86 -8.92
C LEU A 103 -9.40 -13.13 -9.99
N ALA A 104 -8.09 -13.43 -10.07
CA ALA A 104 -7.20 -12.88 -11.09
C ALA A 104 -7.65 -13.28 -12.50
N VAL A 105 -8.02 -14.54 -12.72
CA VAL A 105 -8.52 -15.04 -14.02
C VAL A 105 -9.81 -14.34 -14.41
N ILE A 106 -10.77 -14.20 -13.49
CA ILE A 106 -12.06 -13.53 -13.77
C ILE A 106 -11.83 -12.10 -14.27
N PHE A 107 -11.02 -11.31 -13.55
CA PHE A 107 -10.77 -9.93 -13.95
C PHE A 107 -9.86 -9.81 -15.17
N ALA A 108 -8.92 -10.72 -15.38
CA ALA A 108 -8.10 -10.76 -16.58
C ALA A 108 -8.95 -11.03 -17.82
N VAL A 109 -9.87 -12.00 -17.76
CA VAL A 109 -10.82 -12.30 -18.86
C VAL A 109 -11.76 -11.13 -19.09
N ALA A 110 -12.30 -10.52 -18.03
CA ALA A 110 -13.18 -9.35 -18.16
C ALA A 110 -12.47 -8.17 -18.84
N TYR A 111 -11.22 -7.88 -18.46
CA TYR A 111 -10.42 -6.83 -19.09
C TYR A 111 -10.07 -7.19 -20.54
N ALA A 112 -9.64 -8.42 -20.81
CA ALA A 112 -9.34 -8.88 -22.17
C ALA A 112 -10.56 -8.80 -23.09
N TYR A 113 -11.76 -9.13 -22.60
CA TYR A 113 -13.01 -8.99 -23.35
C TYR A 113 -13.33 -7.53 -23.67
N VAL A 114 -13.16 -6.59 -22.73
CA VAL A 114 -13.37 -5.16 -23.03
C VAL A 114 -12.35 -4.66 -24.06
N LYS A 115 -11.14 -5.22 -24.07
CA LYS A 115 -10.07 -4.88 -25.01
C LYS A 115 -10.17 -5.57 -26.37
N SER A 116 -11.01 -6.59 -26.54
CA SER A 116 -11.23 -7.22 -27.85
C SER A 116 -12.06 -6.35 -28.81
N PHE A 117 -12.68 -5.27 -28.31
CA PHE A 117 -13.37 -4.30 -29.16
C PHE A 117 -12.38 -3.35 -29.85
N PRO A 118 -12.70 -2.84 -31.06
CA PRO A 118 -11.84 -1.92 -31.79
C PRO A 118 -11.49 -0.67 -30.97
N ALA A 119 -10.29 -0.14 -31.22
CA ALA A 119 -9.86 1.09 -30.56
C ALA A 119 -10.76 2.28 -30.89
N PRO A 120 -10.78 3.34 -30.06
CA PRO A 120 -11.54 4.54 -30.37
C PRO A 120 -11.23 5.09 -31.77
N GLY A 121 -12.25 5.09 -32.64
CA GLY A 121 -12.13 5.58 -34.01
C GLY A 121 -11.79 4.52 -35.07
N LEU A 122 -11.63 3.25 -34.68
CA LEU A 122 -11.48 2.11 -35.60
C LEU A 122 -12.77 1.30 -35.64
N THR A 123 -13.02 0.61 -36.76
CA THR A 123 -14.09 -0.37 -36.90
C THR A 123 -13.52 -1.79 -36.90
N PHE A 124 -14.39 -2.79 -36.86
CA PHE A 124 -13.97 -4.19 -37.00
C PHE A 124 -13.34 -4.49 -38.38
N GLU A 125 -13.54 -3.64 -39.38
CA GLU A 125 -13.01 -3.81 -40.73
C GLU A 125 -11.53 -3.40 -40.83
N ASP A 126 -11.04 -2.58 -39.90
CA ASP A 126 -9.65 -2.11 -39.88
C ASP A 126 -8.65 -3.21 -39.41
N ASP A 127 -9.14 -4.38 -38.95
CA ASP A 127 -8.38 -5.53 -38.43
C ASP A 127 -7.29 -5.18 -37.39
N GLN A 128 -7.48 -4.06 -36.68
CA GLN A 128 -6.57 -3.55 -35.65
C GLN A 128 -7.21 -3.67 -34.26
N PHE A 129 -6.76 -4.66 -33.50
CA PHE A 129 -7.24 -4.94 -32.14
C PHE A 129 -6.27 -4.40 -31.08
N GLN A 130 -6.82 -3.96 -29.95
CA GLN A 130 -6.03 -3.59 -28.78
C GLN A 130 -5.53 -4.87 -28.10
N GLY A 131 -4.23 -4.99 -27.83
CA GLY A 131 -3.68 -6.13 -27.11
C GLY A 131 -3.93 -6.01 -25.61
N GLY A 132 -5.14 -6.35 -25.16
CA GLY A 132 -5.49 -6.30 -23.74
C GLY A 132 -4.53 -7.06 -22.82
N ILE A 133 -4.01 -8.21 -23.25
CA ILE A 133 -3.05 -8.99 -22.45
C ILE A 133 -1.72 -8.25 -22.30
N SER A 134 -1.25 -7.55 -23.35
CA SER A 134 0.02 -6.82 -23.32
C SER A 134 -0.06 -5.67 -22.31
N ARG A 135 -1.14 -4.89 -22.35
CA ARG A 135 -1.41 -3.78 -21.44
C ARG A 135 -1.54 -4.25 -19.99
N LEU A 136 -2.21 -5.38 -19.79
CA LEU A 136 -2.36 -6.00 -18.48
C LEU A 136 -1.01 -6.51 -17.93
N ALA A 137 -0.17 -7.10 -18.78
CA ALA A 137 1.18 -7.52 -18.40
C ALA A 137 2.05 -6.31 -18.02
N ILE A 138 1.96 -5.20 -18.76
CA ILE A 138 2.68 -3.96 -18.46
C ILE A 138 2.28 -3.43 -17.07
N ILE A 139 0.99 -3.18 -16.83
CA ILE A 139 0.54 -2.58 -15.57
C ILE A 139 0.82 -3.49 -14.36
N VAL A 140 0.79 -4.81 -14.55
CA VAL A 140 1.09 -5.78 -13.48
C VAL A 140 2.59 -5.88 -13.22
N LEU A 141 3.42 -6.05 -14.24
CA LEU A 141 4.82 -6.45 -14.10
C LEU A 141 5.77 -5.27 -13.93
N VAL A 142 5.52 -4.13 -14.59
CA VAL A 142 6.38 -2.93 -14.49
C VAL A 142 6.59 -2.46 -13.05
N PRO A 143 5.57 -2.30 -12.20
CA PRO A 143 5.78 -1.83 -10.82
C PRO A 143 6.51 -2.89 -9.96
N ILE A 144 6.35 -4.17 -10.26
CA ILE A 144 7.09 -5.25 -9.59
C ILE A 144 8.57 -5.20 -9.99
N ALA A 145 8.84 -5.08 -11.30
CA ALA A 145 10.19 -4.98 -11.85
C ALA A 145 10.89 -3.71 -11.36
N TRP A 146 10.19 -2.58 -11.31
CA TRP A 146 10.68 -1.33 -10.73
C TRP A 146 11.13 -1.53 -9.28
N ASN A 147 10.29 -2.13 -8.43
CA ASN A 147 10.64 -2.43 -7.05
C ASN A 147 11.87 -3.35 -6.96
N ALA A 148 11.97 -4.38 -7.81
CA ALA A 148 13.11 -5.27 -7.86
C ALA A 148 14.41 -4.54 -8.21
N VAL A 149 14.40 -3.66 -9.22
CA VAL A 149 15.57 -2.88 -9.65
C VAL A 149 16.00 -1.88 -8.57
N VAL A 150 15.04 -1.14 -7.99
CA VAL A 150 15.32 -0.20 -6.89
C VAL A 150 15.93 -0.94 -5.69
N LEU A 151 15.37 -2.09 -5.30
CA LEU A 151 15.88 -2.89 -4.20
C LEU A 151 17.28 -3.42 -4.46
N LEU A 152 17.53 -3.94 -5.66
CA LEU A 152 18.83 -4.48 -6.00
C LEU A 152 19.90 -3.38 -5.97
N THR A 153 19.57 -2.20 -6.50
CA THR A 153 20.47 -1.03 -6.49
C THR A 153 20.77 -0.58 -5.06
N LEU A 154 19.74 -0.39 -4.23
CA LEU A 154 19.89 0.03 -2.84
C LEU A 154 20.53 -1.05 -1.94
N PHE A 155 20.40 -2.32 -2.31
CA PHE A 155 21.08 -3.42 -1.65
C PHE A 155 22.58 -3.32 -1.82
N PHE A 156 23.08 -3.05 -3.04
CA PHE A 156 24.52 -2.82 -3.26
C PHE A 156 25.01 -1.57 -2.50
N VAL A 157 24.24 -0.48 -2.52
CA VAL A 157 24.56 0.72 -1.72
C VAL A 157 24.68 0.35 -0.23
N SER A 158 23.73 -0.44 0.29
CA SER A 158 23.75 -0.87 1.68
C SER A 158 24.96 -1.77 1.98
N LEU A 159 25.28 -2.70 1.08
CA LEU A 159 26.39 -3.65 1.24
C LEU A 159 27.75 -2.94 1.31
N PHE A 160 28.00 -1.98 0.42
CA PHE A 160 29.29 -1.28 0.33
C PHE A 160 29.43 -0.14 1.35
N PHE A 161 28.38 0.67 1.55
CA PHE A 161 28.47 1.88 2.38
C PHE A 161 27.97 1.65 3.82
N GLY A 162 27.10 0.66 4.06
CA GLY A 162 26.49 0.41 5.37
C GLY A 162 27.47 -0.04 6.47
N PRO A 163 28.46 -0.90 6.20
CA PRO A 163 29.55 -1.19 7.15
C PRO A 163 30.41 0.03 7.45
N SER A 164 30.80 0.78 6.41
CA SER A 164 31.70 1.93 6.49
C SER A 164 31.10 3.13 7.24
N LEU A 165 29.80 3.37 7.06
CA LEU A 165 29.09 4.52 7.66
C LEU A 165 28.52 4.23 9.06
N HIS A 166 28.88 3.10 9.69
CA HIS A 166 28.29 2.68 10.96
C HIS A 166 28.36 3.74 12.05
N ASN A 167 29.56 4.27 12.24
CA ASN A 167 29.90 5.07 13.40
C ASN A 167 29.41 6.51 13.21
N CYS A 168 29.22 6.94 11.95
CA CYS A 168 28.78 8.29 11.60
C CYS A 168 27.25 8.39 11.46
N CYS A 169 26.59 7.36 10.90
CA CYS A 169 25.20 7.47 10.47
C CYS A 169 24.31 6.38 11.10
N ALA A 170 23.95 6.55 12.38
CA ALA A 170 23.03 5.64 13.09
C ALA A 170 21.65 5.48 12.42
N LYS A 171 21.27 6.41 11.54
CA LYS A 171 20.00 6.40 10.79
C LYS A 171 20.13 5.87 9.36
N PHE A 172 21.31 5.43 8.92
CA PHE A 172 21.57 4.99 7.54
C PHE A 172 20.50 4.02 7.01
N GLY A 173 20.26 2.90 7.72
CA GLY A 173 19.27 1.92 7.27
C GLY A 173 17.83 2.44 7.23
N SER A 174 17.46 3.38 8.13
CA SER A 174 16.16 4.04 8.05
C SER A 174 16.03 4.96 6.84
N VAL A 175 17.12 5.65 6.45
CA VAL A 175 17.14 6.51 5.27
C VAL A 175 17.03 5.67 4.00
N ILE A 176 17.83 4.62 3.86
CA ILE A 176 17.77 3.73 2.69
C ILE A 176 16.37 3.11 2.54
N ALA A 177 15.80 2.61 3.64
CA ALA A 177 14.44 2.07 3.62
C ALA A 177 13.41 3.15 3.22
N GLY A 178 13.52 4.36 3.77
CA GLY A 178 12.65 5.48 3.41
C GLY A 178 12.73 5.85 1.93
N VAL A 179 13.94 5.89 1.37
CA VAL A 179 14.16 6.14 -0.07
C VAL A 179 13.55 5.02 -0.91
N ALA A 180 13.75 3.75 -0.54
CA ALA A 180 13.15 2.62 -1.23
C ALA A 180 11.62 2.75 -1.26
N HIS A 181 10.99 2.96 -0.10
CA HIS A 181 9.54 3.13 0.01
C HIS A 181 9.01 4.32 -0.81
N ALA A 182 9.70 5.46 -0.81
CA ALA A 182 9.31 6.61 -1.60
C ALA A 182 9.39 6.33 -3.11
N LEU A 183 10.48 5.69 -3.57
CA LEU A 183 10.64 5.29 -4.97
C LEU A 183 9.62 4.21 -5.38
N ALA A 184 9.21 3.33 -4.46
CA ALA A 184 8.15 2.36 -4.72
C ALA A 184 6.82 3.07 -5.04
N VAL A 185 6.44 4.03 -4.18
CA VAL A 185 5.19 4.80 -4.35
C VAL A 185 5.23 5.60 -5.64
N ALA A 186 6.36 6.28 -5.92
CA ALA A 186 6.55 7.02 -7.16
C ALA A 186 6.47 6.12 -8.41
N GLY A 187 7.09 4.94 -8.37
CA GLY A 187 7.05 3.99 -9.48
C GLY A 187 5.65 3.43 -9.75
N LEU A 188 4.88 3.14 -8.69
CA LEU A 188 3.49 2.73 -8.84
C LEU A 188 2.63 3.86 -9.43
N ILE A 189 2.74 5.07 -8.89
CA ILE A 189 2.01 6.25 -9.41
C ILE A 189 2.35 6.48 -10.89
N ALA A 190 3.63 6.48 -11.25
CA ALA A 190 4.05 6.66 -12.64
C ALA A 190 3.50 5.57 -13.57
N THR A 191 3.44 4.32 -13.11
CA THR A 191 2.83 3.21 -13.87
C THR A 191 1.33 3.43 -14.06
N LEU A 192 0.62 3.90 -13.02
CA LEU A 192 -0.82 4.18 -13.10
C LEU A 192 -1.12 5.34 -14.06
N GLU A 193 -0.35 6.43 -14.02
CA GLU A 193 -0.48 7.55 -14.97
C GLU A 193 -0.18 7.11 -16.41
N PHE A 194 0.86 6.31 -16.60
CA PHE A 194 1.15 5.70 -17.89
C PHE A 194 0.00 4.79 -18.37
N PHE A 195 -0.66 4.09 -17.44
CA PHE A 195 -1.80 3.25 -17.77
C PHE A 195 -3.02 4.07 -18.24
N TRP A 196 -3.31 5.20 -17.59
CA TRP A 196 -4.32 6.16 -18.07
C TRP A 196 -4.04 6.61 -19.51
N TYR A 197 -2.77 6.90 -19.82
CA TYR A 197 -2.35 7.29 -21.16
C TYR A 197 -2.61 6.19 -22.20
N ILE A 198 -2.21 4.94 -21.94
CA ILE A 198 -2.44 3.83 -22.90
C ILE A 198 -3.92 3.44 -23.03
N GLU A 199 -4.73 3.77 -22.03
CA GLU A 199 -6.19 3.59 -22.04
C GLU A 199 -6.97 4.75 -22.68
N TYR A 200 -6.29 5.64 -23.42
CA TYR A 200 -6.91 6.81 -24.07
C TYR A 200 -7.69 7.67 -23.07
N TRP A 201 -7.18 7.73 -21.84
CA TRP A 201 -7.79 8.45 -20.74
C TRP A 201 -9.22 8.01 -20.44
N ASN A 202 -9.58 6.78 -20.83
CA ASN A 202 -10.90 6.22 -20.56
C ASN A 202 -10.97 5.73 -19.11
N THR A 203 -11.75 6.45 -18.29
CA THR A 203 -11.93 6.15 -16.87
C THR A 203 -12.43 4.71 -16.62
N ALA A 204 -13.43 4.23 -17.37
CA ALA A 204 -14.04 2.92 -17.13
C ALA A 204 -13.05 1.77 -17.40
N ASN A 205 -12.34 1.82 -18.52
CA ASN A 205 -11.34 0.81 -18.87
C ASN A 205 -10.15 0.85 -17.92
N THR A 206 -9.75 2.05 -17.51
CA THR A 206 -8.64 2.26 -16.57
C THR A 206 -8.96 1.65 -15.21
N VAL A 207 -10.15 1.91 -14.66
CA VAL A 207 -10.59 1.33 -13.38
C VAL A 207 -10.65 -0.20 -13.47
N LEU A 208 -11.19 -0.76 -14.57
CA LEU A 208 -11.22 -2.22 -14.77
C LEU A 208 -9.80 -2.81 -14.81
N GLY A 209 -8.89 -2.17 -15.52
CA GLY A 209 -7.49 -2.59 -15.61
C GLY A 209 -6.77 -2.52 -14.26
N ILE A 210 -7.02 -1.48 -13.45
CA ILE A 210 -6.48 -1.36 -12.09
C ILE A 210 -7.01 -2.48 -11.18
N ILE A 211 -8.31 -2.81 -11.26
CA ILE A 211 -8.89 -3.91 -10.49
C ILE A 211 -8.25 -5.26 -10.91
N ALA A 212 -8.09 -5.49 -12.21
CA ALA A 212 -7.43 -6.67 -12.74
C ALA A 212 -5.96 -6.76 -12.29
N MET A 213 -5.23 -5.65 -12.34
CA MET A 213 -3.86 -5.54 -11.84
C MET A 213 -3.77 -5.93 -10.36
N ILE A 214 -4.62 -5.37 -9.51
CA ILE A 214 -4.64 -5.66 -8.06
C ILE A 214 -4.90 -7.16 -7.83
N ALA A 215 -5.86 -7.75 -8.55
CA ALA A 215 -6.19 -9.16 -8.42
C ALA A 215 -5.02 -10.07 -8.83
N ILE A 216 -4.36 -9.77 -9.96
CA ILE A 216 -3.22 -10.55 -10.48
C ILE A 216 -2.01 -10.40 -9.57
N GLN A 217 -1.64 -9.18 -9.16
CA GLN A 217 -0.52 -8.96 -8.23
C GLN A 217 -0.75 -9.67 -6.90
N ARG A 218 -1.99 -9.63 -6.38
CA ARG A 218 -2.36 -10.39 -5.18
C ARG A 218 -2.15 -11.89 -5.39
N ALA A 219 -2.56 -12.45 -6.53
CA ALA A 219 -2.33 -13.86 -6.84
C ALA A 219 -0.82 -14.18 -6.89
N ILE A 220 -0.03 -13.38 -7.61
CA ILE A 220 1.43 -13.54 -7.71
C ILE A 220 2.07 -13.54 -6.32
N PHE A 221 1.80 -12.53 -5.48
CA PHE A 221 2.45 -12.41 -4.18
C PHE A 221 2.01 -13.48 -3.18
N LYS A 222 0.74 -13.90 -3.22
CA LYS A 222 0.27 -14.99 -2.36
C LYS A 222 0.87 -16.34 -2.78
N VAL A 223 1.00 -16.61 -4.08
CA VAL A 223 1.71 -17.80 -4.60
C VAL A 223 3.19 -17.76 -4.22
N LEU A 224 3.88 -16.65 -4.45
CA LEU A 224 5.30 -16.49 -4.06
C LEU A 224 5.50 -16.70 -2.55
N THR A 225 4.62 -16.13 -1.72
CA THR A 225 4.71 -16.26 -0.26
C THR A 225 4.44 -17.68 0.23
N SER A 226 3.52 -18.40 -0.41
CA SER A 226 3.13 -19.75 0.01
C SER A 226 4.07 -20.84 -0.49
N VAL A 227 4.61 -20.71 -1.71
CA VAL A 227 5.40 -21.76 -2.39
C VAL A 227 6.91 -21.48 -2.31
N VAL A 228 7.34 -20.24 -2.56
CA VAL A 228 8.76 -19.91 -2.75
C VAL A 228 9.44 -19.52 -1.44
N ILE A 229 8.75 -18.79 -0.56
CA ILE A 229 9.36 -18.25 0.65
C ILE A 229 9.47 -19.33 1.75
N SER A 230 10.70 -19.60 2.18
CA SER A 230 10.98 -20.49 3.32
C SER A 230 10.51 -19.91 4.66
N ARG A 231 10.48 -20.73 5.71
CA ARG A 231 10.18 -20.30 7.10
C ARG A 231 10.98 -19.07 7.54
N GLU A 232 10.36 -18.22 8.35
CA GLU A 232 10.94 -16.97 8.87
C GLU A 232 11.77 -17.21 10.14
N PHE A 233 12.80 -16.40 10.38
CA PHE A 233 13.42 -16.35 11.71
C PHE A 233 12.48 -15.65 12.72
N LYS A 234 12.62 -15.96 14.01
CA LYS A 234 11.88 -15.28 15.09
C LYS A 234 12.43 -13.89 15.42
N HIS A 235 13.71 -13.64 15.16
CA HIS A 235 14.32 -12.32 15.28
C HIS A 235 14.24 -11.52 13.96
N ASP A 236 14.33 -10.19 14.07
CA ASP A 236 14.18 -9.24 12.95
C ASP A 236 15.49 -8.90 12.22
N GLU A 237 16.56 -9.65 12.51
CA GLU A 237 17.91 -9.31 12.04
C GLU A 237 18.09 -9.38 10.52
N THR A 238 17.30 -10.18 9.78
CA THR A 238 17.38 -10.24 8.30
C THR A 238 16.89 -8.95 7.66
N ASN A 239 15.73 -8.44 8.11
CA ASN A 239 15.20 -7.14 7.68
C ASN A 239 16.20 -6.01 7.97
N ARG A 240 16.79 -6.00 9.17
CA ARG A 240 17.81 -5.01 9.53
C ARG A 240 19.09 -5.17 8.71
N ALA A 241 19.50 -6.41 8.40
CA ALA A 241 20.69 -6.70 7.60
C ALA A 241 20.54 -6.16 6.18
N TRP A 242 19.35 -6.30 5.58
CA TRP A 242 19.03 -5.78 4.26
C TRP A 242 19.33 -4.28 4.14
N TRP A 243 18.77 -3.46 5.04
CA TRP A 243 18.91 -2.00 4.95
C TRP A 243 20.26 -1.45 5.42
N THR A 244 21.03 -2.23 6.18
CA THR A 244 22.32 -1.78 6.72
C THR A 244 23.52 -2.46 6.05
N GLY A 245 23.30 -3.41 5.16
CA GLY A 245 24.33 -4.23 4.51
C GLY A 245 25.09 -5.19 5.42
N ARG A 246 24.71 -5.30 6.71
CA ARG A 246 25.43 -6.13 7.68
C ARG A 246 24.79 -7.48 7.86
N TRP A 247 25.28 -8.42 7.07
CA TRP A 247 24.88 -9.82 7.12
C TRP A 247 25.72 -10.64 8.10
N TYR A 248 26.95 -10.21 8.40
CA TYR A 248 27.85 -10.87 9.36
C TYR A 248 27.68 -10.29 10.78
N GLY A 249 27.96 -11.12 11.79
CA GLY A 249 27.95 -10.70 13.21
C GLY A 249 26.56 -10.49 13.83
N ARG A 250 25.48 -10.82 13.11
CA ARG A 250 24.07 -10.64 13.56
C ARG A 250 23.37 -11.92 14.02
N GLY A 251 24.13 -12.97 14.36
CA GLY A 251 23.55 -14.26 14.78
C GLY A 251 22.97 -15.11 13.66
N LEU A 252 23.14 -14.71 12.39
CA LEU A 252 22.64 -15.45 11.22
C LEU A 252 23.47 -16.71 10.88
N GLY A 253 24.70 -16.83 11.38
CA GLY A 253 25.59 -17.97 11.11
C GLY A 253 25.82 -18.20 9.60
N GLY A 254 25.93 -19.46 9.18
CA GLY A 254 26.08 -19.83 7.75
C GLY A 254 24.88 -19.44 6.86
N HIS A 255 23.74 -19.05 7.44
CA HIS A 255 22.62 -18.52 6.66
C HIS A 255 22.89 -17.11 6.12
N ALA A 256 23.93 -16.41 6.58
CA ALA A 256 24.28 -15.08 6.06
C ALA A 256 24.48 -15.04 4.53
N PHE A 257 24.88 -16.16 3.90
CA PHE A 257 25.08 -16.24 2.45
C PHE A 257 23.78 -16.53 1.66
N SER A 258 22.88 -17.36 2.19
CA SER A 258 21.64 -17.75 1.48
C SER A 258 20.43 -16.88 1.79
N GLN A 259 20.45 -16.13 2.89
CA GLN A 259 19.35 -15.24 3.26
C GLN A 259 19.18 -13.99 2.39
N PRO A 260 20.22 -13.36 1.81
CA PRO A 260 20.05 -12.20 0.95
C PRO A 260 19.08 -12.46 -0.22
N LEU A 261 19.19 -13.60 -0.91
CA LEU A 261 18.29 -13.93 -2.03
C LEU A 261 16.84 -14.09 -1.57
N ARG A 262 16.62 -14.79 -0.44
CA ARG A 262 15.28 -14.92 0.15
C ARG A 262 14.71 -13.55 0.53
N GLU A 263 15.53 -12.74 1.20
CA GLU A 263 15.14 -11.41 1.67
C GLU A 263 14.85 -10.48 0.48
N PHE A 264 15.56 -10.59 -0.64
CA PHE A 264 15.27 -9.84 -1.86
C PHE A 264 13.83 -10.09 -2.36
N ILE A 265 13.43 -11.37 -2.47
CA ILE A 265 12.06 -11.72 -2.86
C ILE A 265 11.04 -11.19 -1.84
N VAL A 266 11.34 -11.36 -0.55
CA VAL A 266 10.50 -10.81 0.54
C VAL A 266 10.35 -9.30 0.42
N LYS A 267 11.42 -8.58 0.11
CA LYS A 267 11.45 -7.12 0.01
C LYS A 267 10.68 -6.61 -1.20
N ILE A 268 10.70 -7.34 -2.33
CA ILE A 268 9.85 -7.01 -3.49
C ILE A 268 8.38 -7.06 -3.08
N ILE A 269 7.95 -8.14 -2.41
CA ILE A 269 6.57 -8.30 -1.92
C ILE A 269 6.24 -7.20 -0.91
N GLU A 270 7.13 -6.93 0.05
CA GLU A 270 6.94 -5.86 1.03
C GLU A 270 6.82 -4.50 0.38
N MET A 271 7.65 -4.13 -0.60
CA MET A 271 7.52 -2.84 -1.28
C MET A 271 6.20 -2.72 -2.03
N SER A 272 5.73 -3.78 -2.69
CA SER A 272 4.43 -3.75 -3.38
C SER A 272 3.25 -3.69 -2.40
N MET A 273 3.32 -4.40 -1.26
CA MET A 273 2.31 -4.25 -0.21
C MET A 273 2.35 -2.86 0.42
N PHE A 274 3.53 -2.28 0.61
CA PHE A 274 3.71 -0.95 1.17
C PHE A 274 3.00 0.10 0.32
N THR A 275 3.21 0.06 -1.00
CA THR A 275 2.57 1.01 -1.92
C THR A 275 1.06 0.87 -1.92
N ALA A 276 0.54 -0.37 -1.88
CA ALA A 276 -0.89 -0.63 -1.81
C ALA A 276 -1.49 -0.09 -0.50
N ASP A 277 -0.93 -0.47 0.65
CA ASP A 277 -1.40 -0.03 1.97
C ASP A 277 -1.26 1.49 2.13
N PHE A 278 -0.18 2.08 1.61
CA PHE A 278 0.02 3.53 1.62
C PHE A 278 -1.10 4.24 0.86
N ILE A 279 -1.38 3.84 -0.38
CA ILE A 279 -2.45 4.44 -1.19
C ILE A 279 -3.81 4.20 -0.54
N THR A 280 -4.15 2.97 -0.18
CA THR A 280 -5.45 2.62 0.42
C THR A 280 -5.70 3.36 1.72
N ALA A 281 -4.70 3.44 2.61
CA ALA A 281 -4.85 4.18 3.86
C ALA A 281 -5.02 5.68 3.62
N HIS A 282 -4.30 6.29 2.67
CA HIS A 282 -4.52 7.70 2.33
C HIS A 282 -5.92 7.94 1.78
N LEU A 283 -6.38 7.13 0.82
CA LEU A 283 -7.74 7.22 0.28
C LEU A 283 -8.81 7.09 1.38
N LEU A 284 -8.61 6.16 2.32
CA LEU A 284 -9.50 5.97 3.47
C LEU A 284 -9.49 7.21 4.37
N MET A 285 -8.31 7.72 4.73
CA MET A 285 -8.19 8.93 5.56
C MET A 285 -8.79 10.16 4.87
N PHE A 286 -8.69 10.27 3.55
CA PHE A 286 -9.32 11.35 2.79
C PHE A 286 -10.85 11.25 2.82
N ALA A 287 -11.41 10.05 2.62
CA ALA A 287 -12.85 9.83 2.75
C ALA A 287 -13.36 10.19 4.15
N LEU A 288 -12.61 9.83 5.20
CA LEU A 288 -12.93 10.15 6.59
C LEU A 288 -12.76 11.62 6.94
N SER A 289 -11.92 12.35 6.20
CA SER A 289 -11.74 13.79 6.41
C SER A 289 -12.95 14.62 5.95
N ILE A 290 -13.80 14.08 5.07
CA ILE A 290 -14.97 14.81 4.54
C ILE A 290 -15.98 15.15 5.66
N PRO A 291 -16.43 14.20 6.50
CA PRO A 291 -17.29 14.52 7.65
C PRO A 291 -16.68 15.53 8.63
N LEU A 292 -15.33 15.60 8.75
CA LEU A 292 -14.66 16.51 9.69
C LEU A 292 -14.83 17.99 9.33
N VAL A 293 -15.27 18.30 8.11
CA VAL A 293 -15.58 19.67 7.68
C VAL A 293 -16.86 20.20 8.33
N VAL A 294 -17.77 19.29 8.74
CA VAL A 294 -19.02 19.68 9.39
C VAL A 294 -18.71 20.19 10.81
N PRO A 295 -19.11 21.43 11.15
CA PRO A 295 -18.84 21.97 12.47
C PRO A 295 -19.58 21.15 13.55
N PHE A 296 -18.92 20.94 14.69
CA PHE A 296 -19.46 20.18 15.83
C PHE A 296 -19.80 18.71 15.53
N ILE A 297 -19.22 18.12 14.48
CA ILE A 297 -19.45 16.71 14.15
C ILE A 297 -18.99 15.75 15.25
N ASP A 298 -17.92 16.08 15.96
CA ASP A 298 -17.43 15.35 17.14
C ASP A 298 -18.47 15.29 18.27
N MET A 299 -19.18 16.40 18.47
CA MET A 299 -20.26 16.51 19.44
C MET A 299 -21.47 15.65 19.04
N ILE A 300 -21.92 15.79 17.78
CA ILE A 300 -23.03 15.01 17.23
C ILE A 300 -22.71 13.52 17.30
N HIS A 301 -21.49 13.16 16.93
CA HIS A 301 -21.00 11.79 16.93
C HIS A 301 -21.04 11.16 18.32
N SER A 302 -20.42 11.81 19.31
CA SER A 302 -20.37 11.31 20.69
C SER A 302 -21.75 11.23 21.34
N ILE A 303 -22.63 12.21 21.09
CA ILE A 303 -24.04 12.17 21.52
C ILE A 303 -24.75 10.95 20.93
N SER A 304 -24.58 10.70 19.63
CA SER A 304 -25.24 9.59 18.93
C SER A 304 -24.72 8.22 19.37
N LEU A 305 -23.39 8.09 19.54
CA LEU A 305 -22.74 6.82 19.85
C LEU A 305 -22.99 6.36 21.29
N PHE A 306 -23.02 7.29 22.24
CA PHE A 306 -23.20 7.00 23.66
C PHE A 306 -24.59 7.33 24.19
N TRP A 307 -25.51 7.77 23.32
CA TRP A 307 -26.86 8.19 23.68
C TRP A 307 -26.87 9.22 24.82
N LEU A 308 -25.92 10.17 24.78
CA LEU A 308 -25.74 11.16 25.83
C LEU A 308 -26.69 12.34 25.66
N ARG A 309 -27.12 12.95 26.76
CA ARG A 309 -27.78 14.25 26.69
C ARG A 309 -26.76 15.31 26.24
N PRO A 310 -27.14 16.29 25.40
CA PRO A 310 -26.23 17.36 24.97
C PRO A 310 -25.55 18.12 26.12
N SER A 311 -26.17 18.15 27.31
CA SER A 311 -25.63 18.79 28.52
C SER A 311 -24.64 17.93 29.32
N LYS A 312 -24.49 16.63 29.01
CA LYS A 312 -23.56 15.70 29.68
C LYS A 312 -22.57 15.09 28.68
N GLN A 313 -21.85 15.95 27.97
CA GLN A 313 -20.83 15.52 27.02
C GLN A 313 -19.56 15.05 27.74
N ILE A 314 -18.85 14.13 27.09
CA ILE A 314 -17.55 13.66 27.56
C ILE A 314 -16.54 14.78 27.30
N HIS A 315 -16.01 15.38 28.38
CA HIS A 315 -14.98 16.39 28.26
C HIS A 315 -13.68 15.79 27.72
N ALA A 316 -12.99 16.55 26.86
CA ALA A 316 -11.64 16.21 26.44
C ALA A 316 -10.71 16.10 27.67
N PRO A 317 -9.71 15.20 27.64
CA PRO A 317 -8.78 15.05 28.76
C PRO A 317 -8.02 16.36 29.02
N ILE A 318 -7.80 16.65 30.30
CA ILE A 318 -7.11 17.87 30.74
C ILE A 318 -5.62 17.72 30.45
N TYR A 319 -5.10 18.55 29.55
CA TYR A 319 -3.69 18.55 29.18
C TYR A 319 -2.92 19.65 29.92
N SER A 320 -1.67 19.35 30.30
CA SER A 320 -0.73 20.38 30.77
C SER A 320 -0.42 21.39 29.65
N LEU A 321 0.02 22.61 30.02
CA LEU A 321 0.39 23.66 29.06
C LEU A 321 1.44 23.18 28.05
N ARG A 322 2.43 22.40 28.51
CA ARG A 322 3.48 21.82 27.66
C ARG A 322 2.91 20.82 26.66
N GLN A 323 2.04 19.92 27.10
CA GLN A 323 1.37 18.96 26.21
C GLN A 323 0.49 19.66 25.19
N ARG A 324 -0.24 20.70 25.59
CA ARG A 324 -1.09 21.50 24.69
C ARG A 324 -0.27 22.19 23.60
N ALA A 325 0.86 22.81 23.96
CA ALA A 325 1.77 23.43 23.00
C ALA A 325 2.36 22.40 22.02
N GLN A 326 2.79 21.23 22.53
CA GLN A 326 3.33 20.15 21.70
C GLN A 326 2.28 19.59 20.73
N ARG A 327 1.06 19.34 21.20
CA ARG A 327 -0.06 18.87 20.38
C ARG A 327 -0.39 19.88 19.29
N ARG A 328 -0.49 21.17 19.63
CA ARG A 328 -0.73 22.25 18.64
C ARG A 328 0.35 22.28 17.55
N SER A 329 1.62 22.15 17.92
CA SER A 329 2.73 22.11 16.95
C SER A 329 2.66 20.89 16.04
N ILE A 330 2.32 19.71 16.60
CA ILE A 330 2.12 18.48 15.83
C ILE A 330 0.98 18.65 14.83
N VAL A 331 -0.19 19.11 15.30
CA VAL A 331 -1.36 19.30 14.44
C VAL A 331 -1.03 20.23 13.30
N LEU A 332 -0.46 21.42 13.57
CA LEU A 332 -0.12 22.37 12.51
C LEU A 332 0.83 21.78 11.44
N ARG A 333 1.90 21.10 11.86
CA ARG A 333 2.87 20.50 10.92
C ARG A 333 2.26 19.36 10.09
N TYR A 334 1.50 18.47 10.73
CA TYR A 334 0.94 17.30 10.04
C TYR A 334 -0.34 17.61 9.27
N SER A 335 -1.06 18.69 9.60
CA SER A 335 -2.11 19.24 8.74
C SER A 335 -1.54 19.71 7.40
N MET A 336 -0.37 20.37 7.40
CA MET A 336 0.29 20.76 6.13
C MET A 336 0.69 19.53 5.30
N VAL A 337 1.24 18.49 5.93
CA VAL A 337 1.59 17.23 5.25
C VAL A 337 0.34 16.53 4.70
N PHE A 338 -0.74 16.48 5.49
CA PHE A 338 -2.01 15.88 5.08
C PHE A 338 -2.61 16.62 3.88
N LEU A 339 -2.68 17.95 3.94
CA LEU A 339 -3.18 18.77 2.83
C LEU A 339 -2.34 18.62 1.57
N PHE A 340 -1.01 18.57 1.70
CA PHE A 340 -0.13 18.31 0.57
C PHE A 340 -0.42 16.94 -0.06
N ALA A 341 -0.51 15.88 0.74
CA ALA A 341 -0.86 14.55 0.25
C ALA A 341 -2.26 14.54 -0.41
N TRP A 342 -3.23 15.21 0.19
CA TRP A 342 -4.58 15.33 -0.33
C TRP A 342 -4.61 16.00 -1.72
N ILE A 343 -3.89 17.11 -1.90
CA ILE A 343 -3.75 17.82 -3.19
C ILE A 343 -3.08 16.93 -4.23
N VAL A 344 -2.00 16.24 -3.87
CA VAL A 344 -1.29 15.33 -4.80
C VAL A 344 -2.22 14.23 -5.28
N PHE A 345 -2.91 13.52 -4.39
CA PHE A 345 -3.82 12.44 -4.77
C PHE A 345 -5.04 12.95 -5.55
N LEU A 346 -5.55 14.14 -5.21
CA LEU A 346 -6.61 14.76 -5.97
C LEU A 346 -6.15 15.06 -7.41
N ALA A 347 -4.93 15.58 -7.58
CA ALA A 347 -4.36 15.83 -8.91
C ALA A 347 -4.21 14.55 -9.74
N LEU A 348 -3.77 13.44 -9.13
CA LEU A 348 -3.67 12.13 -9.80
C LEU A 348 -5.01 11.59 -10.34
N ILE A 349 -6.14 12.03 -9.77
CA ILE A 349 -7.48 11.61 -10.23
C ILE A 349 -8.08 12.66 -11.18
N LEU A 350 -8.00 13.94 -10.82
CA LEU A 350 -8.64 15.01 -11.58
C LEU A 350 -7.93 15.32 -12.89
N VAL A 351 -6.60 15.27 -12.94
CA VAL A 351 -5.85 15.57 -14.17
C VAL A 351 -6.29 14.61 -15.28
N PRO A 352 -6.30 13.27 -15.09
CA PRO A 352 -6.78 12.37 -16.12
C PRO A 352 -8.21 12.62 -16.59
N VAL A 353 -9.12 12.91 -15.66
CA VAL A 353 -10.53 13.15 -15.96
C VAL A 353 -10.74 14.48 -16.71
N ILE A 354 -10.04 15.54 -16.33
CA ILE A 354 -10.12 16.85 -17.00
C ILE A 354 -9.52 16.74 -18.41
N VAL A 355 -8.41 16.04 -18.57
CA VAL A 355 -7.82 15.78 -19.89
C VAL A 355 -8.83 15.00 -20.73
N GLN A 356 -9.47 13.96 -20.19
CA GLN A 356 -10.57 13.23 -20.86
C GLN A 356 -11.72 14.18 -21.28
N ALA A 357 -12.14 15.11 -20.44
CA ALA A 357 -13.25 15.99 -20.74
C ALA A 357 -12.93 17.08 -21.78
N THR A 358 -11.70 17.62 -21.75
CA THR A 358 -11.33 18.80 -22.54
C THR A 358 -10.60 18.43 -23.84
N ALA A 359 -9.61 17.55 -23.77
CA ALA A 359 -8.80 17.16 -24.93
C ALA A 359 -9.50 16.14 -25.85
N TYR A 360 -10.45 15.34 -25.32
CA TYR A 360 -11.11 14.26 -26.08
C TYR A 360 -12.54 14.59 -26.56
N SER A 361 -13.01 15.83 -26.38
CA SER A 361 -14.33 16.29 -26.85
C SER A 361 -14.37 16.51 -28.37
N ASN A 362 -13.23 16.89 -28.98
CA ASN A 362 -13.16 17.28 -30.38
C ASN A 362 -12.42 16.22 -31.21
N GLY A 363 -13.13 15.18 -31.70
CA GLY A 363 -12.81 14.38 -32.90
C GLY A 363 -11.49 13.61 -33.04
N ASP A 364 -10.35 14.13 -32.59
CA ASP A 364 -8.98 13.67 -32.91
C ASP A 364 -8.46 12.59 -31.95
N LYS A 365 -9.33 11.65 -31.54
CA LYS A 365 -8.91 10.50 -30.72
C LYS A 365 -7.89 9.60 -31.42
N LYS A 366 -7.85 9.70 -32.75
CA LYS A 366 -7.06 8.86 -33.64
C LYS A 366 -5.56 9.16 -33.49
N ASP A 367 -5.12 10.41 -33.41
CA ASP A 367 -3.70 10.74 -33.59
C ASP A 367 -2.89 10.86 -32.28
N LEU A 368 -3.54 10.64 -31.13
CA LEU A 368 -2.96 10.93 -29.81
C LEU A 368 -1.90 9.93 -29.35
N CYS A 369 -1.98 8.68 -29.82
CA CYS A 369 -1.02 7.65 -29.43
C CYS A 369 -0.93 6.53 -30.47
N HIS A 370 -0.01 6.67 -31.41
CA HIS A 370 0.32 5.61 -32.36
C HIS A 370 0.76 4.33 -31.64
N PHE A 371 1.57 4.47 -30.59
CA PHE A 371 2.04 3.37 -29.74
C PHE A 371 0.90 2.59 -29.06
N CYS A 372 -0.21 3.24 -28.75
CA CYS A 372 -1.35 2.62 -28.10
C CYS A 372 -2.18 1.77 -29.07
N ARG A 373 -2.13 2.05 -30.39
CA ARG A 373 -2.81 1.21 -31.38
C ARG A 373 -2.10 -0.12 -31.60
N THR A 374 -0.77 -0.13 -31.45
CA THR A 374 0.07 -1.32 -31.60
C THR A 374 0.16 -2.17 -30.34
N LEU A 375 -0.37 -1.68 -29.21
CA LEU A 375 -0.37 -2.32 -27.90
C LEU A 375 -1.74 -2.86 -27.52
#